data_AF-A0A060ZGY9-F1
#
_entry.id   AF-A0A060ZGY9-F1
#
_cell.length_a   1.000
_cell.length_b   1.000
_cell.length_c   1.000
_cell.angle_alpha   90.00
_cell.angle_beta   90.00
_cell.angle_gamma   90.00
#
_symmetry.space_group_name_H-M   'P 1'
#
loop_
_entity.id
_entity.type
_entity.pdbx_description
1 polymer ?
#
loop_
_entity_poly.entity_id
_entity_poly.type
_entity_poly.pdbx_seq_one_letter_code
_entity_poly.pdbx_strand_id
1 'polypeptide(L)'
;MFDITRATGQEVHVHQSINWLSDPEFVSSALVRESPGDDDKIYFFFTENALEYDLYTKVRVTRLARVCKGDVGGSKTLQKRWTSFLKAQLVCQDRDSGQHYTVLTHAYPLEHRLGDPSSTHFYTLFTSQGRGGGRVSAVCVYSLADITKVFATGGFRDMKRNCVNSGSSESVPDPRPGQCINHVLRARGYNSSFDMPDRVLQFAKEHPLLTNTVDAAPLLVRRGTTYTRITATNISNSDAALLHLGTDQGELHSVSIVGRTATLLQEIPLTTSAEPVNNILIHQ
;
A
#
# COMPACT_ATOMS: atom_id res chain seq x y z
N MET A 1 17.00 10.48 -6.78
CA MET A 1 15.58 10.19 -7.06
C MET A 1 15.23 8.92 -6.31
N PHE A 2 14.24 8.95 -5.42
CA PHE A 2 13.85 7.75 -4.66
C PHE A 2 13.08 6.80 -5.58
N ASP A 3 13.36 5.51 -5.46
CA ASP A 3 12.86 4.48 -6.38
C ASP A 3 12.64 3.15 -5.64
N ILE A 4 11.80 2.27 -6.18
CA ILE A 4 11.59 0.89 -5.72
C ILE A 4 12.53 -0.02 -6.51
N THR A 5 13.62 -0.44 -5.87
CA THR A 5 14.65 -1.30 -6.49
C THR A 5 15.07 -2.44 -5.56
N ARG A 6 15.38 -3.61 -6.13
CA ARG A 6 16.09 -4.68 -5.43
C ARG A 6 17.56 -4.63 -5.84
N ALA A 7 18.43 -4.27 -4.90
CA ALA A 7 19.87 -4.13 -5.14
C ALA A 7 20.66 -5.44 -4.90
N THR A 8 20.14 -6.36 -4.10
CA THR A 8 20.81 -7.62 -3.77
C THR A 8 20.37 -8.76 -4.68
N GLY A 9 21.33 -9.59 -5.12
CA GLY A 9 21.08 -10.67 -6.07
C GLY A 9 20.88 -10.13 -7.49
N GLN A 10 19.83 -10.59 -8.18
CA GLN A 10 19.49 -10.05 -9.49
C GLN A 10 18.82 -8.68 -9.35
N GLU A 11 19.50 -7.66 -9.86
CA GLU A 11 19.06 -6.27 -9.79
C GLU A 11 17.82 -6.02 -10.64
N VAL A 12 16.79 -5.42 -10.03
CA VAL A 12 15.52 -5.09 -10.67
C VAL A 12 15.06 -3.71 -10.21
N HIS A 13 14.65 -2.87 -11.15
CA HIS A 13 14.24 -1.48 -10.90
C HIS A 13 12.79 -1.21 -11.32
N VAL A 14 12.20 -0.14 -10.79
CA VAL A 14 10.96 0.42 -11.38
C VAL A 14 11.23 0.87 -12.81
N HIS A 15 10.24 0.85 -13.70
CA HIS A 15 10.40 1.49 -15.00
C HIS A 15 10.35 3.03 -14.87
N GLN A 16 11.33 3.71 -15.46
CA GLN A 16 11.42 5.19 -15.42
C GLN A 16 10.32 5.84 -16.28
N SER A 17 9.16 6.03 -15.68
CA SER A 17 8.00 6.69 -16.28
C SER A 17 7.14 7.32 -15.19
N ILE A 18 6.60 8.52 -15.45
CA ILE A 18 5.70 9.21 -14.53
C ILE A 18 4.42 8.39 -14.24
N ASN A 19 4.01 7.52 -15.17
CA ASN A 19 2.85 6.64 -14.99
C ASN A 19 3.10 5.59 -13.89
N TRP A 20 4.36 5.21 -13.67
CA TRP A 20 4.73 4.24 -12.64
C TRP A 20 4.84 4.90 -11.26
N LEU A 21 5.56 6.02 -11.18
CA LEU A 21 5.71 6.81 -9.95
C LEU A 21 5.73 8.30 -10.31
N SER A 22 4.87 9.08 -9.63
CA SER A 22 4.73 10.52 -9.89
C SER A 22 5.02 11.34 -8.63
N ASP A 23 6.28 11.74 -8.46
CA ASP A 23 6.76 12.50 -7.27
C ASP A 23 6.39 11.81 -5.94
N PRO A 24 6.84 10.55 -5.74
CA PRO A 24 6.42 9.75 -4.58
C PRO A 24 7.15 10.15 -3.29
N GLU A 25 6.39 10.13 -2.19
CA GLU A 25 6.88 10.17 -0.82
C GLU A 25 6.68 8.79 -0.18
N PHE A 26 7.76 8.02 -0.08
CA PHE A 26 7.74 6.67 0.49
C PHE A 26 7.61 6.70 2.01
N VAL A 27 6.80 5.80 2.54
CA VAL A 27 6.46 5.74 3.97
C VAL A 27 6.95 4.45 4.61
N SER A 28 6.56 3.29 4.07
CA SER A 28 7.00 2.00 4.58
C SER A 28 6.92 0.89 3.53
N SER A 29 7.51 -0.26 3.84
CA SER A 29 7.36 -1.48 3.05
C SER A 29 7.21 -2.70 3.96
N ALA A 30 6.54 -3.74 3.47
CA ALA A 30 6.25 -4.95 4.23
C ALA A 30 6.36 -6.19 3.33
N LEU A 31 7.08 -7.21 3.81
CA LEU A 31 7.07 -8.54 3.21
C LEU A 31 5.89 -9.33 3.77
N VAL A 32 5.02 -9.81 2.88
CA VAL A 32 3.97 -10.77 3.22
C VAL A 32 4.33 -12.08 2.53
N ARG A 33 4.59 -13.10 3.34
CA ARG A 33 4.80 -14.46 2.84
C ARG A 33 3.46 -15.03 2.46
N GLU A 34 3.31 -15.55 1.26
CA GLU A 34 2.00 -16.04 0.80
C GLU A 34 1.95 -17.56 0.96
N SER A 35 0.79 -18.17 0.65
CA SER A 35 0.60 -19.62 0.79
C SER A 35 1.69 -20.44 0.10
N PRO A 36 2.08 -21.61 0.65
CA PRO A 36 3.12 -22.46 0.07
C PRO A 36 2.88 -22.77 -1.41
N GLY A 37 3.85 -22.42 -2.27
CA GLY A 37 3.76 -22.62 -3.72
C GLY A 37 3.48 -21.34 -4.52
N ASP A 38 3.06 -20.27 -3.86
CA ASP A 38 2.96 -18.94 -4.44
C ASP A 38 4.14 -18.07 -4.02
N ASP A 39 4.50 -17.09 -4.84
CA ASP A 39 5.60 -16.19 -4.53
C ASP A 39 5.19 -15.13 -3.50
N ASP A 40 6.10 -14.88 -2.56
CA ASP A 40 5.94 -13.84 -1.55
C ASP A 40 5.83 -12.46 -2.22
N LYS A 41 5.12 -11.54 -1.57
CA LYS A 41 4.91 -10.19 -2.09
C LYS A 41 5.49 -9.15 -1.16
N ILE A 42 6.10 -8.13 -1.75
CA ILE A 42 6.57 -6.96 -1.02
C ILE A 42 5.63 -5.82 -1.34
N TYR A 43 4.98 -5.28 -0.31
CA TYR A 43 4.08 -4.15 -0.40
C TYR A 43 4.82 -2.86 -0.08
N PHE A 44 4.54 -1.80 -0.83
CA PHE A 44 5.11 -0.47 -0.66
C PHE A 44 4.00 0.54 -0.47
N PHE A 45 4.16 1.41 0.52
CA PHE A 45 3.20 2.43 0.89
C PHE A 45 3.80 3.81 0.66
N PHE A 46 3.11 4.67 -0.07
CA PHE A 46 3.60 6.00 -0.41
C PHE A 46 2.46 6.95 -0.79
N THR A 47 2.74 8.25 -0.74
CA THR A 47 1.87 9.29 -1.28
C THR A 47 2.47 9.81 -2.59
N GLU A 48 1.68 9.98 -3.65
CA GLU A 48 2.15 10.52 -4.94
C GLU A 48 1.15 11.52 -5.53
N ASN A 49 1.58 12.24 -6.58
CA ASN A 49 0.67 13.08 -7.37
C ASN A 49 -0.20 12.19 -8.28
N ALA A 50 -1.51 12.24 -8.10
CA ALA A 50 -2.47 11.55 -8.96
C ALA A 50 -2.48 12.17 -10.36
N LEU A 51 -2.28 11.33 -11.37
CA LEU A 51 -2.33 11.73 -12.79
C LEU A 51 -3.71 11.47 -13.40
N GLU A 52 -4.53 10.65 -12.74
CA GLU A 52 -5.86 10.26 -13.20
C GLU A 52 -6.94 11.31 -12.94
N TYR A 53 -6.63 12.34 -12.15
CA TYR A 53 -7.52 13.47 -11.89
C TYR A 53 -7.12 14.65 -12.76
N ASP A 54 -7.99 15.01 -13.71
CA ASP A 54 -7.83 16.18 -14.56
C ASP A 54 -8.33 17.43 -13.82
N LEU A 55 -7.56 17.85 -12.81
CA LEU A 55 -7.84 19.02 -12.00
C LEU A 55 -6.69 20.03 -12.15
N TYR A 56 -7.03 21.32 -12.15
CA TYR A 56 -6.05 22.41 -12.19
C TYR A 56 -5.01 22.34 -11.05
N THR A 57 -5.39 21.73 -9.93
CA THR A 57 -4.53 21.49 -8.78
C THR A 57 -4.06 20.04 -8.73
N LYS A 58 -2.77 19.84 -8.52
CA LYS A 58 -2.20 18.51 -8.23
C LYS A 58 -2.89 17.92 -7.00
N VAL A 59 -3.51 16.76 -7.15
CA VAL A 59 -4.11 16.02 -6.05
C VAL A 59 -3.12 14.97 -5.56
N ARG A 60 -2.77 15.02 -4.28
CA ARG A 60 -1.97 13.97 -3.64
C ARG A 60 -2.88 12.82 -3.22
N VAL A 61 -2.48 11.60 -3.56
CA VAL A 61 -3.19 10.36 -3.18
C VAL A 61 -2.24 9.39 -2.52
N THR A 62 -2.77 8.59 -1.60
CA THR A 62 -2.05 7.46 -1.04
C THR A 62 -2.18 6.25 -1.95
N ARG A 63 -1.05 5.57 -2.17
CA ARG A 63 -0.95 4.34 -2.94
C ARG A 63 -0.41 3.21 -2.09
N LEU A 64 -0.89 2.02 -2.44
CA LEU A 64 -0.23 0.78 -2.12
C LEU A 64 0.20 0.15 -3.43
N ALA A 65 1.50 -0.14 -3.55
CA ALA A 65 2.05 -0.95 -4.63
C ALA A 65 2.51 -2.29 -4.11
N ARG A 66 2.63 -3.27 -5.01
CA ARG A 66 3.23 -4.56 -4.71
C ARG A 66 4.15 -5.01 -5.83
N VAL A 67 5.12 -5.84 -5.47
CA VAL A 67 5.96 -6.62 -6.38
C VAL A 67 6.10 -8.04 -5.85
N CYS A 68 6.43 -8.98 -6.73
CA CYS A 68 6.70 -10.38 -6.38
C CYS A 68 8.18 -10.55 -6.03
N LYS A 69 8.47 -11.27 -4.93
CA LYS A 69 9.84 -11.45 -4.42
C LYS A 69 10.76 -12.13 -5.43
N GLY A 70 10.24 -13.08 -6.20
CA GLY A 70 10.92 -13.86 -7.24
C GLY A 70 10.94 -13.22 -8.62
N ASP A 71 10.43 -12.00 -8.79
CA ASP A 71 10.51 -11.27 -10.06
C ASP A 71 11.98 -10.95 -10.40
N VAL A 72 12.37 -11.24 -11.64
CA VAL A 72 13.73 -11.07 -12.16
C VAL A 72 13.78 -10.16 -13.39
N GLY A 73 12.65 -9.57 -13.77
CA GLY A 73 12.49 -8.85 -15.02
C GLY A 73 12.09 -9.73 -16.19
N GLY A 74 11.87 -9.10 -17.34
CA GLY A 74 11.50 -9.75 -18.59
C GLY A 74 12.68 -9.99 -19.54
N SER A 75 12.47 -10.83 -20.55
CA SER A 75 13.51 -11.21 -21.51
C SER A 75 13.79 -10.15 -22.58
N LYS A 76 12.76 -9.48 -23.12
CA LYS A 76 12.90 -8.39 -24.09
C LYS A 76 12.28 -7.09 -23.59
N THR A 77 11.00 -7.13 -23.22
CA THR A 77 10.32 -6.00 -22.55
C THR A 77 10.59 -6.06 -21.05
N LEU A 78 10.77 -4.91 -20.39
CA LEU A 78 11.07 -4.82 -18.94
C LEU A 78 12.35 -5.58 -18.51
N GLN A 79 13.40 -5.56 -19.34
CA GLN A 79 14.72 -6.08 -18.96
C GLN A 79 15.25 -5.38 -17.70
N LYS A 80 15.56 -6.18 -16.66
CA LYS A 80 15.98 -5.69 -15.33
C LYS A 80 15.00 -4.69 -14.70
N ARG A 81 13.73 -4.72 -15.10
CA ARG A 81 12.65 -3.91 -14.53
C ARG A 81 11.56 -4.81 -13.97
N TRP A 82 10.86 -4.36 -12.93
CA TRP A 82 9.77 -5.15 -12.33
C TRP A 82 8.74 -5.52 -13.39
N THR A 83 8.36 -6.79 -13.50
CA THR A 83 7.23 -7.27 -14.31
C THR A 83 5.94 -7.36 -13.50
N SER A 84 6.10 -7.41 -12.18
CA SER A 84 5.04 -7.61 -11.18
C SER A 84 4.55 -6.32 -10.52
N PHE A 85 5.16 -5.18 -10.82
CA PHE A 85 4.79 -3.90 -10.23
C PHE A 85 3.36 -3.53 -10.62
N LEU A 86 2.50 -3.40 -9.61
CA LEU A 86 1.17 -2.81 -9.73
C LEU A 86 0.90 -1.94 -8.52
N LYS A 87 0.13 -0.87 -8.71
CA LYS A 87 -0.35 0.00 -7.64
C LYS A 87 -1.86 0.18 -7.68
N ALA A 88 -2.44 0.43 -6.51
CA ALA A 88 -3.83 0.80 -6.31
C ALA A 88 -3.91 2.00 -5.36
N GLN A 89 -5.01 2.74 -5.41
CA GLN A 89 -5.28 3.80 -4.44
C GLN A 89 -5.76 3.21 -3.12
N LEU A 90 -5.18 3.66 -2.00
CA LEU A 90 -5.74 3.45 -0.67
C LEU A 90 -6.58 4.68 -0.30
N VAL A 91 -7.83 4.45 0.09
CA VAL A 91 -8.77 5.51 0.44
C VAL A 91 -9.16 5.36 1.90
N CYS A 92 -8.74 6.31 2.73
CA CYS A 92 -9.21 6.47 4.10
C CYS A 92 -10.23 7.62 4.12
N GLN A 93 -11.50 7.29 4.31
CA GLN A 93 -12.59 8.27 4.24
C GLN A 93 -13.61 8.04 5.36
N ASP A 94 -13.94 9.12 6.06
CA ASP A 94 -15.13 9.18 6.89
C ASP A 94 -16.33 9.55 5.99
N ARG A 95 -17.21 8.58 5.74
CA ARG A 95 -18.36 8.78 4.85
C ARG A 95 -19.43 9.67 5.45
N ASP A 96 -19.53 9.72 6.78
CA ASP A 96 -20.56 10.51 7.47
C ASP A 96 -20.22 12.00 7.43
N SER A 97 -18.94 12.34 7.62
CA SER A 97 -18.46 13.73 7.49
C SER A 97 -18.03 14.11 6.08
N GLY A 98 -17.87 13.14 5.19
CA GLY A 98 -17.29 13.33 3.84
C GLY A 98 -15.79 13.64 3.84
N GLN A 99 -15.12 13.53 4.98
CA GLN A 99 -13.70 13.88 5.11
C GLN A 99 -12.80 12.77 4.54
N HIS A 100 -11.87 13.16 3.66
CA HIS A 100 -10.81 12.29 3.15
C HIS A 100 -9.49 12.55 3.89
N TYR A 101 -8.76 11.47 4.16
CA TYR A 101 -7.40 11.50 4.70
C TYR A 101 -6.46 10.96 3.63
N THR A 102 -5.72 11.86 2.97
CA THR A 102 -5.01 11.55 1.72
C THR A 102 -3.49 11.45 1.86
N VAL A 103 -2.93 11.98 2.95
CA VAL A 103 -1.48 11.99 3.20
C VAL A 103 -1.15 10.90 4.20
N LEU A 104 -0.50 9.84 3.72
CA LEU A 104 -0.03 8.74 4.56
C LEU A 104 1.26 9.13 5.28
N THR A 105 1.34 8.86 6.58
CA THR A 105 2.53 9.15 7.41
C THR A 105 3.26 7.90 7.88
N HIS A 106 2.53 6.80 8.13
CA HIS A 106 3.12 5.52 8.51
C HIS A 106 2.17 4.35 8.18
N ALA A 107 2.71 3.16 7.91
CA ALA A 107 1.91 1.94 7.76
C ALA A 107 2.66 0.75 8.37
N TYR A 108 1.94 -0.06 9.15
CA TYR A 108 2.48 -1.19 9.91
C TYR A 108 1.66 -2.47 9.64
N PRO A 109 2.30 -3.57 9.22
CA PRO A 109 1.62 -4.85 9.05
C PRO A 109 1.48 -5.58 10.40
N LEU A 110 0.31 -6.18 10.66
CA LEU A 110 0.09 -7.09 11.79
C LEU A 110 -0.58 -8.37 11.29
N GLU A 111 0.07 -9.50 11.51
CA GLU A 111 -0.49 -10.83 11.29
C GLU A 111 -1.25 -11.26 12.55
N HIS A 112 -2.59 -11.33 12.48
CA HIS A 112 -3.42 -11.64 13.64
C HIS A 112 -3.33 -13.11 14.06
N ARG A 113 -3.12 -14.01 13.10
CA ARG A 113 -2.97 -15.45 13.31
C ARG A 113 -1.61 -15.89 12.78
N LEU A 114 -0.72 -16.27 13.69
CA LEU A 114 0.64 -16.68 13.35
C LEU A 114 0.64 -17.89 12.40
N GLY A 115 1.35 -17.77 11.28
CA GLY A 115 1.40 -18.76 10.22
C GLY A 115 0.25 -18.65 9.20
N ASP A 116 -0.65 -17.67 9.35
CA ASP A 116 -1.74 -17.41 8.42
C ASP A 116 -1.64 -15.99 7.85
N PRO A 117 -0.95 -15.82 6.71
CA PRO A 117 -0.79 -14.52 6.06
C PRO A 117 -2.10 -13.85 5.70
N SER A 118 -3.17 -14.61 5.45
CA SER A 118 -4.49 -14.08 5.09
C SER A 118 -5.12 -13.26 6.22
N SER A 119 -4.67 -13.48 7.46
CA SER A 119 -5.05 -12.71 8.64
C SER A 119 -4.36 -11.34 8.75
N THR A 120 -3.43 -11.02 7.83
CA THR A 120 -2.66 -9.79 7.88
C THR A 120 -3.55 -8.57 7.67
N HIS A 121 -3.42 -7.60 8.56
CA HIS A 121 -4.02 -6.28 8.46
C HIS A 121 -2.92 -5.22 8.40
N PHE A 122 -3.12 -4.22 7.54
CA PHE A 122 -2.25 -3.06 7.46
C PHE A 122 -2.88 -1.91 8.23
N TYR A 123 -2.26 -1.57 9.37
CA TYR A 123 -2.62 -0.43 10.18
C TYR A 123 -1.91 0.80 9.62
N THR A 124 -2.70 1.73 9.11
CA THR A 124 -2.21 2.88 8.35
C THR A 124 -2.58 4.16 9.05
N LEU A 125 -1.64 5.09 9.04
CA LEU A 125 -1.74 6.38 9.71
C LEU A 125 -1.75 7.48 8.67
N PHE A 126 -2.76 8.33 8.74
CA PHE A 126 -2.94 9.46 7.86
C PHE A 126 -2.94 10.76 8.64
N THR A 127 -2.47 11.80 7.97
CA THR A 127 -2.61 13.19 8.42
C THR A 127 -3.45 13.97 7.41
N SER A 128 -4.21 14.94 7.90
CA SER A 128 -4.91 15.91 7.07
C SER A 128 -4.79 17.29 7.71
N GLN A 129 -4.43 18.28 6.89
CA GLN A 129 -4.58 19.68 7.27
C GLN A 129 -6.05 20.03 7.04
N GLY A 130 -6.85 20.05 8.12
CA GLY A 130 -8.27 20.35 8.02
C GLY A 130 -8.50 21.75 7.45
N ARG A 131 -9.67 21.95 6.80
CA ARG A 131 -10.14 23.30 6.48
C ARG A 131 -10.30 24.07 7.79
N GLY A 132 -9.43 25.05 8.03
CA GLY A 132 -9.35 25.79 9.30
C GLY A 132 -8.06 25.58 10.11
N GLY A 133 -7.04 24.91 9.57
CA GLY A 133 -5.70 24.84 10.18
C GLY A 133 -5.58 23.84 11.35
N GLY A 134 -6.65 23.12 11.67
CA GLY A 134 -6.62 22.05 12.67
C GLY A 134 -5.85 20.83 12.18
N ARG A 135 -4.86 20.38 12.96
CA ARG A 135 -4.16 19.11 12.75
C ARG A 135 -5.10 17.95 13.06
N VAL A 136 -5.30 17.04 12.11
CA VAL A 136 -6.14 15.85 12.30
C VAL A 136 -5.35 14.62 11.84
N SER A 137 -5.29 13.61 12.71
CA SER A 137 -4.77 12.29 12.37
C SER A 137 -5.88 11.27 12.31
N ALA A 138 -5.74 10.29 11.42
CA ALA A 138 -6.66 9.17 11.32
C ALA A 138 -5.93 7.84 11.20
N VAL A 139 -6.47 6.80 11.82
CA VAL A 139 -6.01 5.42 11.66
C VAL A 139 -7.05 4.67 10.83
N CYS A 140 -6.61 4.11 9.69
CA CYS A 140 -7.41 3.23 8.86
C CYS A 140 -6.76 1.84 8.83
N VAL A 141 -7.58 0.81 8.65
CA VAL A 141 -7.11 -0.59 8.62
C VAL A 141 -7.58 -1.24 7.33
N TYR A 142 -6.65 -1.87 6.62
CA TYR A 142 -6.93 -2.57 5.37
C TYR A 142 -6.57 -4.05 5.53
N SER A 143 -7.52 -4.94 5.23
CA SER A 143 -7.26 -6.38 5.23
C SER A 143 -6.45 -6.79 4.01
N LEU A 144 -5.55 -7.77 4.16
CA LEU A 144 -4.84 -8.35 3.01
C LEU A 144 -5.84 -8.97 2.02
N ALA A 145 -6.97 -9.50 2.49
CA ALA A 145 -8.01 -10.07 1.63
C ALA A 145 -8.61 -9.03 0.66
N ASP A 146 -8.92 -7.83 1.14
CA ASP A 146 -9.47 -6.76 0.29
C ASP A 146 -8.44 -6.24 -0.70
N ILE A 147 -7.19 -6.09 -0.24
CA ILE A 147 -6.06 -5.70 -1.08
C ILE A 147 -5.87 -6.74 -2.20
N THR A 148 -5.70 -8.01 -1.85
CA THR A 148 -5.45 -9.09 -2.82
C THR A 148 -6.59 -9.24 -3.82
N LYS A 149 -7.84 -9.07 -3.39
CA LYS A 149 -9.02 -9.04 -4.27
C LYS A 149 -8.91 -7.94 -5.32
N VAL A 150 -8.54 -6.72 -4.93
CA VAL A 150 -8.34 -5.59 -5.86
C VAL A 150 -7.24 -5.89 -6.88
N PHE A 151 -6.10 -6.44 -6.44
CA PHE A 151 -5.02 -6.77 -7.38
C PHE A 151 -5.37 -7.93 -8.32
N ALA A 152 -6.11 -8.92 -7.84
CA ALA A 152 -6.50 -10.09 -8.63
C ALA A 152 -7.58 -9.78 -9.67
N THR A 153 -8.54 -8.91 -9.34
CA THR A 153 -9.76 -8.71 -10.14
C THR A 153 -9.94 -7.29 -10.70
N GLY A 154 -9.22 -6.31 -10.16
CA GLY A 154 -9.42 -4.90 -10.49
C GLY A 154 -9.14 -4.59 -11.97
N GLY A 155 -9.86 -3.61 -12.51
CA GLY A 155 -9.59 -3.10 -13.86
C GLY A 155 -8.26 -2.35 -13.91
N PHE A 156 -7.62 -2.33 -15.07
CA PHE A 156 -6.43 -1.52 -15.31
C PHE A 156 -6.82 -0.12 -15.76
N ARG A 157 -6.15 0.91 -15.25
CA ARG A 157 -6.38 2.31 -15.65
C ARG A 157 -5.52 2.61 -16.87
N ASP A 158 -6.16 3.06 -17.95
CA ASP A 158 -5.45 3.61 -19.10
C ASP A 158 -5.15 5.10 -18.85
N MET A 159 -3.86 5.42 -18.74
CA MET A 159 -3.37 6.79 -18.52
C MET A 159 -3.12 7.56 -19.82
N LYS A 160 -3.16 6.90 -20.98
CA LYS A 160 -2.89 7.52 -22.29
C LYS A 160 -4.15 8.06 -22.95
N ARG A 161 -5.34 7.65 -22.50
CA ARG A 161 -6.61 8.02 -23.14
C ARG A 161 -7.21 9.29 -22.54
N ASN A 162 -7.10 10.39 -23.28
CA ASN A 162 -8.00 11.54 -23.12
C ASN A 162 -9.45 11.07 -23.30
N CYS A 163 -10.35 11.48 -22.40
CA CYS A 163 -11.70 10.96 -22.15
C CYS A 163 -12.73 11.02 -23.31
N VAL A 164 -12.33 11.16 -24.58
CA VAL A 164 -13.24 11.58 -25.67
C VAL A 164 -13.62 10.47 -26.66
N ASN A 165 -12.96 9.31 -26.73
CA ASN A 165 -13.38 8.24 -27.64
C ASN A 165 -13.17 6.82 -27.06
N SER A 166 -14.20 6.30 -26.39
CA SER A 166 -14.26 4.96 -25.79
C SER A 166 -14.74 3.91 -26.81
N GLY A 167 -13.83 3.41 -27.64
CA GLY A 167 -14.14 2.41 -28.68
C GLY A 167 -13.65 0.97 -28.42
N SER A 168 -12.62 0.75 -27.59
CA SER A 168 -12.17 -0.62 -27.28
C SER A 168 -11.32 -0.65 -26.02
N SER A 169 -11.81 -1.25 -24.93
CA SER A 169 -10.93 -1.67 -23.83
C SER A 169 -9.97 -2.71 -24.42
N GLU A 170 -8.66 -2.46 -24.39
CA GLU A 170 -7.71 -3.51 -24.75
C GLU A 170 -7.97 -4.70 -23.82
N SER A 171 -8.15 -5.89 -24.39
CA SER A 171 -8.42 -7.10 -23.60
C SER A 171 -7.20 -7.38 -22.71
N VAL A 172 -7.41 -7.48 -21.40
CA VAL A 172 -6.35 -7.86 -20.46
C VAL A 172 -5.74 -9.21 -20.91
N PRO A 173 -4.43 -9.28 -21.20
CA PRO A 173 -3.82 -10.51 -21.69
C PRO A 173 -3.73 -11.57 -20.59
N ASP A 174 -3.58 -12.83 -21.01
CA ASP A 174 -3.35 -13.97 -20.13
C ASP A 174 -1.93 -14.54 -20.39
N PRO A 175 -1.11 -14.82 -19.37
CA PRO A 175 -1.30 -14.57 -17.93
C PRO A 175 -1.61 -13.10 -17.58
N ARG A 176 -2.49 -12.86 -16.60
CA ARG A 176 -2.81 -11.52 -16.08
C ARG A 176 -1.53 -10.73 -15.73
N PRO A 177 -1.36 -9.52 -16.30
CA PRO A 177 -0.24 -8.63 -15.99
C PRO A 177 -0.09 -8.34 -14.49
N GLY A 178 1.15 -8.36 -13.99
CA GLY A 178 1.45 -8.04 -12.60
C GLY A 178 1.14 -9.15 -11.57
N GLN A 179 0.74 -10.34 -12.02
CA GLN A 179 0.58 -11.50 -11.12
C GLN A 179 1.93 -12.20 -10.88
N CYS A 180 2.08 -12.79 -9.70
CA CYS A 180 3.26 -13.58 -9.39
C CYS A 180 3.23 -14.96 -10.03
N ILE A 181 4.40 -15.55 -10.22
CA ILE A 181 4.52 -16.94 -10.65
C ILE A 181 4.03 -17.87 -9.55
N ASN A 182 2.87 -18.47 -9.77
CA ASN A 182 2.24 -19.46 -8.89
C ASN A 182 2.33 -20.87 -9.49
N HIS A 183 1.86 -21.87 -8.75
CA HIS A 183 1.82 -23.27 -9.18
C HIS A 183 1.06 -23.48 -10.52
N VAL A 184 -0.03 -22.74 -10.74
CA VAL A 184 -0.81 -22.80 -11.99
C VAL A 184 0.01 -22.31 -13.19
N LEU A 185 0.74 -21.21 -13.04
CA LEU A 185 1.59 -20.68 -14.11
C LEU A 185 2.79 -21.58 -14.40
N ARG A 186 3.39 -22.18 -13.36
CA ARG A 186 4.46 -23.18 -13.54
C ARG A 186 3.98 -24.39 -14.32
N ALA A 187 2.77 -24.89 -14.02
CA ALA A 187 2.15 -25.99 -14.78
C ALA A 187 1.91 -25.64 -16.26
N ARG A 188 1.80 -24.35 -16.59
CA ARG A 188 1.69 -23.83 -17.96
C ARG A 188 3.03 -23.53 -18.64
N GLY A 189 4.15 -23.81 -17.96
CA GLY A 189 5.51 -23.61 -18.48
C GLY A 189 6.14 -22.25 -18.14
N TYR A 190 5.48 -21.40 -17.36
CA TYR A 190 6.05 -20.12 -16.90
C TYR A 190 6.73 -20.33 -15.54
N ASN A 191 8.05 -20.57 -15.55
CA ASN A 191 8.80 -20.86 -14.33
C ASN A 191 9.35 -19.59 -13.67
N SER A 192 9.53 -18.53 -14.45
CA SER A 192 10.04 -17.23 -14.01
C SER A 192 9.33 -16.08 -14.72
N SER A 193 9.45 -14.86 -14.18
CA SER A 193 9.01 -13.65 -14.89
C SER A 193 9.71 -13.47 -16.24
N PHE A 194 10.89 -14.06 -16.40
CA PHE A 194 11.64 -14.06 -17.66
C PHE A 194 10.91 -14.78 -18.81
N ASP A 195 10.08 -15.78 -18.46
CA ASP A 195 9.32 -16.61 -19.41
C ASP A 195 7.99 -15.95 -19.83
N MET A 196 7.65 -14.80 -19.24
CA MET A 196 6.38 -14.13 -19.51
C MET A 196 6.31 -13.62 -20.96
N PRO A 197 5.17 -13.78 -21.65
CA PRO A 197 5.02 -13.31 -23.02
C PRO A 197 5.19 -11.80 -23.15
N ASP A 198 5.85 -11.34 -24.22
CA ASP A 198 6.10 -9.91 -24.45
C ASP A 198 4.81 -9.07 -24.44
N ARG A 199 3.68 -9.62 -24.92
CA ARG A 199 2.37 -8.95 -24.87
C ARG A 199 1.92 -8.65 -23.45
N VAL A 200 2.12 -9.57 -22.51
CA VAL A 200 1.79 -9.40 -21.09
C VAL A 200 2.68 -8.33 -20.46
N LEU A 201 3.98 -8.38 -20.76
CA LEU A 201 4.96 -7.43 -20.23
C LEU A 201 4.77 -6.01 -20.78
N GLN A 202 4.43 -5.89 -22.06
CA GLN A 202 4.11 -4.58 -22.65
C GLN A 202 2.85 -4.00 -22.03
N PHE A 203 1.82 -4.83 -21.81
CA PHE A 203 0.61 -4.38 -21.12
C PHE A 203 0.93 -3.92 -19.69
N ALA A 204 1.68 -4.70 -18.91
CA ALA A 204 2.09 -4.34 -17.55
C ALA A 204 2.87 -3.02 -17.52
N LYS A 205 3.75 -2.81 -18.50
CA LYS A 205 4.54 -1.58 -18.64
C LYS A 205 3.67 -0.35 -18.84
N GLU A 206 2.57 -0.48 -19.56
CA GLU A 206 1.69 0.62 -19.90
C GLU A 206 0.59 0.86 -18.86
N HIS A 207 0.25 -0.16 -18.08
CA HIS A 207 -0.87 -0.16 -17.14
C HIS A 207 -0.46 -0.50 -15.69
N PRO A 208 0.38 0.31 -15.03
CA PRO A 208 0.82 0.04 -13.66
C PRO A 208 -0.25 0.34 -12.60
N LEU A 209 -1.29 1.14 -12.92
CA LEU A 209 -2.34 1.55 -11.97
C LEU A 209 -3.63 0.75 -12.17
N LEU A 210 -4.24 0.32 -11.06
CA LEU A 210 -5.59 -0.24 -11.02
C LEU A 210 -6.66 0.84 -10.87
N THR A 211 -7.81 0.64 -11.51
CA THR A 211 -8.98 1.52 -11.43
C THR A 211 -9.72 1.38 -10.11
N ASN A 212 -9.74 0.18 -9.54
CA ASN A 212 -10.39 -0.09 -8.27
C ASN A 212 -9.54 0.40 -7.09
N THR A 213 -10.20 0.99 -6.10
CA THR A 213 -9.59 1.46 -4.85
C THR A 213 -9.73 0.42 -3.75
N VAL A 214 -8.88 0.51 -2.74
CA VAL A 214 -9.03 -0.21 -1.48
C VAL A 214 -9.51 0.81 -0.44
N ASP A 215 -10.77 0.70 -0.05
CA ASP A 215 -11.44 1.68 0.81
C ASP A 215 -11.49 1.22 2.28
N ALA A 216 -11.28 2.14 3.20
CA ALA A 216 -11.48 1.94 4.63
C ALA A 216 -12.12 3.18 5.28
N ALA A 217 -12.98 2.92 6.27
CA ALA A 217 -13.42 3.95 7.21
C ALA A 217 -12.38 4.09 8.33
N PRO A 218 -12.14 5.31 8.85
CA PRO A 218 -11.21 5.50 9.95
C PRO A 218 -11.72 4.84 11.23
N LEU A 219 -10.88 4.04 11.87
CA LEU A 219 -11.15 3.45 13.19
C LEU A 219 -10.93 4.45 14.33
N LEU A 220 -9.99 5.38 14.13
CA LEU A 220 -9.66 6.43 15.08
C LEU A 220 -9.46 7.72 14.31
N VAL A 221 -10.09 8.81 14.77
CA VAL A 221 -9.82 10.17 14.32
C VAL A 221 -9.45 11.01 15.54
N ARG A 222 -8.25 11.58 15.53
CA ARG A 222 -7.76 12.46 16.61
C ARG A 222 -7.55 13.86 16.07
N ARG A 223 -8.25 14.83 16.68
CA ARG A 223 -8.09 16.26 16.40
C ARG A 223 -7.10 16.86 17.39
N GLY A 224 -6.25 17.78 16.92
CA GLY A 224 -5.26 18.47 17.74
C GLY A 224 -3.95 17.71 17.96
N THR A 225 -3.85 16.45 17.51
CA THR A 225 -2.65 15.62 17.65
C THR A 225 -2.20 15.13 16.28
N THR A 226 -0.93 15.33 15.94
CA THR A 226 -0.32 14.69 14.76
C THR A 226 0.36 13.41 15.21
N TYR A 227 -0.10 12.27 14.74
CA TYR A 227 0.62 11.03 14.91
C TYR A 227 1.69 10.89 13.82
N THR A 228 2.85 10.39 14.20
CA THR A 228 4.04 10.24 13.33
C THR A 228 4.38 8.77 13.07
N ARG A 229 4.14 7.89 14.05
CA ARG A 229 4.47 6.46 13.98
C ARG A 229 3.35 5.62 14.57
N ILE A 230 3.19 4.42 14.01
CA ILE A 230 2.25 3.39 14.48
C ILE A 230 2.97 2.05 14.52
N THR A 231 2.79 1.31 15.61
CA THR A 231 3.10 -0.12 15.72
C THR A 231 1.90 -0.84 16.31
N ALA A 232 1.80 -2.14 16.07
CA ALA A 232 0.66 -2.94 16.51
C ALA A 232 1.11 -4.31 17.04
N THR A 233 0.44 -4.80 18.07
CA THR A 233 0.61 -6.15 18.63
C THR A 233 -0.74 -6.83 18.84
N ASN A 234 -0.77 -8.16 18.76
CA ASN A 234 -1.98 -8.92 19.05
C ASN A 234 -2.31 -8.88 20.54
N ILE A 235 -3.58 -8.68 20.87
CA ILE A 235 -4.10 -8.81 22.24
C ILE A 235 -4.75 -10.19 22.37
N SER A 236 -4.09 -11.10 23.10
CA SER A 236 -4.59 -12.46 23.38
C SER A 236 -4.96 -13.26 22.11
N ASN A 237 -5.68 -14.39 22.25
CA ASN A 237 -6.13 -15.23 21.11
C ASN A 237 -7.35 -14.65 20.36
N SER A 238 -7.50 -13.33 20.32
CA SER A 238 -8.58 -12.65 19.62
C SER A 238 -8.03 -11.83 18.44
N ASP A 239 -8.86 -11.53 17.44
CA ASP A 239 -8.54 -10.59 16.34
C ASP A 239 -8.47 -9.12 16.83
N ALA A 240 -8.01 -8.91 18.06
CA ALA A 240 -7.82 -7.60 18.69
C ALA A 240 -6.36 -7.18 18.61
N ALA A 241 -6.12 -5.87 18.49
CA ALA A 241 -4.78 -5.30 18.42
C ALA A 241 -4.59 -4.18 19.44
N LEU A 242 -3.38 -4.09 20.00
CA LEU A 242 -2.92 -2.94 20.76
C LEU A 242 -2.04 -2.11 19.84
N LEU A 243 -2.45 -0.86 19.59
CA LEU A 243 -1.70 0.10 18.82
C LEU A 243 -0.88 0.99 19.75
N HIS A 244 0.37 1.22 19.39
CA HIS A 244 1.19 2.26 19.99
C HIS A 244 1.42 3.36 18.95
N LEU A 245 0.93 4.56 19.25
CA LEU A 245 0.95 5.72 18.36
C LEU A 245 1.89 6.79 18.93
N GLY A 246 2.94 7.12 18.19
CA GLY A 246 3.85 8.21 18.53
C GLY A 246 3.35 9.54 17.98
N THR A 247 3.53 10.64 18.73
CA THR A 247 3.10 11.98 18.32
C THR A 247 4.26 12.87 17.85
N ASP A 248 3.91 13.99 17.22
CA ASP A 248 4.84 15.08 16.88
C ASP A 248 5.32 15.88 18.11
N GLN A 249 4.77 15.61 19.30
CA GLN A 249 5.10 16.27 20.57
C GLN A 249 5.81 15.35 21.58
N GLY A 250 6.21 14.14 21.18
CA GLY A 250 6.97 13.23 22.05
C GLY A 250 6.11 12.41 22.99
N GLU A 251 4.84 12.18 22.64
CA GLU A 251 3.92 11.36 23.42
C GLU A 251 3.72 9.99 22.76
N LEU A 252 3.42 8.99 23.58
CA LEU A 252 3.01 7.65 23.18
C LEU A 252 1.58 7.39 23.63
N HIS A 253 0.70 7.11 22.67
CA HIS A 253 -0.69 6.78 22.93
C HIS A 253 -0.90 5.29 22.72
N SER A 254 -1.49 4.61 23.69
CA SER A 254 -1.85 3.19 23.61
C SER A 254 -3.34 3.08 23.31
N VAL A 255 -3.71 2.41 22.21
CA VAL A 255 -5.10 2.28 21.76
C VAL A 255 -5.44 0.82 21.53
N SER A 256 -6.48 0.30 22.17
CA SER A 256 -6.99 -1.04 21.86
C SER A 256 -7.99 -1.00 20.71
N ILE A 257 -7.87 -1.96 19.81
CA ILE A 257 -8.76 -2.19 18.68
C ILE A 257 -9.45 -3.53 18.90
N VAL A 258 -10.78 -3.51 19.02
CA VAL A 258 -11.62 -4.71 19.13
C VAL A 258 -12.76 -4.59 18.13
N GLY A 259 -12.72 -5.42 17.08
CA GLY A 259 -13.63 -5.29 15.95
C GLY A 259 -13.47 -3.93 15.25
N ARG A 260 -14.53 -3.11 15.26
CA ARG A 260 -14.50 -1.73 14.72
C ARG A 260 -14.39 -0.65 15.78
N THR A 261 -14.11 -1.02 17.03
CA THR A 261 -14.06 -0.08 18.16
C THR A 261 -12.62 0.20 18.52
N ALA A 262 -12.26 1.49 18.57
CA ALA A 262 -10.98 1.96 19.08
C ALA A 262 -11.15 2.60 20.46
N THR A 263 -10.40 2.14 21.45
CA THR A 263 -10.42 2.70 22.82
C THR A 263 -9.03 3.18 23.21
N LEU A 264 -8.92 4.47 23.54
CA LEU A 264 -7.68 5.05 24.07
C LEU A 264 -7.47 4.57 25.50
N LEU A 265 -6.38 3.88 25.77
CA LEU A 265 -6.04 3.32 27.07
C LEU A 265 -5.11 4.23 27.86
N GLN A 266 -4.11 4.82 27.20
CA GLN A 266 -3.07 5.58 27.88
C GLN A 266 -2.45 6.63 26.96
N GLU A 267 -2.02 7.75 27.53
CA GLU A 267 -1.21 8.79 26.91
C GLU A 267 0.00 9.04 27.82
N ILE A 268 1.21 8.83 27.31
CA ILE A 268 2.45 8.93 28.09
C ILE A 268 3.40 9.89 27.39
N PRO A 269 3.86 10.98 28.04
CA PRO A 269 4.97 11.76 27.52
C PRO A 269 6.27 10.95 27.64
N LEU A 270 6.96 10.73 26.51
CA LEU A 270 8.23 9.98 26.46
C LEU A 270 9.43 10.87 26.80
N THR A 271 9.34 12.16 26.47
CA THR A 271 10.42 13.13 26.62
C THR A 271 9.92 14.37 27.37
N THR A 272 10.85 15.07 28.05
CA THR A 272 10.56 16.34 28.72
C THR A 272 10.53 17.52 27.73
N SER A 273 11.21 17.39 26.60
CA SER A 273 11.15 18.30 25.45
C SER A 273 10.14 17.79 24.44
N ALA A 274 9.38 18.69 23.80
CA ALA A 274 8.40 18.35 22.77
C ALA A 274 9.10 18.00 21.44
N GLU A 275 9.62 16.78 21.33
CA GLU A 275 10.31 16.27 20.15
C GLU A 275 9.49 15.16 19.46
N PRO A 276 9.46 15.12 18.12
CA PRO A 276 8.64 14.16 17.40
C PRO A 276 9.15 12.72 17.55
N VAL A 277 8.24 11.78 17.78
CA VAL A 277 8.57 10.35 17.80
C VAL A 277 8.90 9.88 16.38
N ASN A 278 10.16 9.58 16.12
CA ASN A 278 10.65 9.22 14.78
C ASN A 278 10.67 7.71 14.50
N ASN A 279 10.63 6.87 15.53
CA ASN A 279 10.57 5.43 15.39
C ASN A 279 9.98 4.78 16.65
N ILE A 280 9.31 3.64 16.48
CA ILE A 280 8.82 2.81 17.58
C ILE A 280 9.21 1.38 17.23
N LEU A 281 9.91 0.71 18.14
CA LEU A 281 10.30 -0.69 18.01
C LEU A 281 9.72 -1.45 19.19
N ILE A 282 8.96 -2.50 18.90
CA ILE A 282 8.42 -3.39 19.90
C ILE A 282 9.39 -4.55 20.06
N HIS A 283 9.85 -4.78 21.29
CA HIS A 283 10.60 -5.99 21.63
C HIS A 283 9.60 -7.12 21.86
N GLN A 284 9.68 -8.18 21.05
CA GLN A 284 8.91 -9.41 21.22
C GLN A 284 9.78 -10.49 21.84
#